data_AF-A0A955TT35-F1
#
_entry.id   AF-A0A955TT35-F1
#
_cell.length_a   1.000
_cell.length_b   1.000
_cell.length_c   1.000
_cell.angle_alpha   90.00
_cell.angle_beta   90.00
_cell.angle_gamma   90.00
#
_symmetry.space_group_name_H-M   'P 1'
#
loop_
_entity.id
_entity.type
_entity.pdbx_description
1 polymer ?
#
loop_
_entity_poly.entity_id
_entity_poly.type
_entity_poly.pdbx_seq_one_letter_code
_entity_poly.pdbx_strand_id
1 'polypeptide(L)'
;GHDVAGSFRELMVHIMDTVPHTVNIVTAGNPPGQPVDVALEAGRTVSFIMPPNDKIKMTPMPFLNGGTHTTGGALNFRAEPFAQRLSNNPDPSKLFSSKVHGDPSTAMLRAYMGDAMVFRLLDVTMNESNVFTISGHTFWSERYAEEANRKHSLHIGI
;
A
#
# COMPACT_ATOMS: atom_id res chain seq x y z
N GLY A 1 23.40 10.89 7.52
CA GLY A 1 22.88 11.98 6.68
C GLY A 1 23.54 13.25 7.14
N HIS A 2 23.32 14.36 6.44
CA HIS A 2 23.85 15.67 6.82
C HIS A 2 23.67 15.97 8.33
N ASP A 3 22.50 15.65 8.90
CA ASP A 3 22.20 15.77 10.35
C ASP A 3 22.33 14.48 11.19
N VAL A 4 22.67 13.35 10.57
CA VAL A 4 22.64 12.04 11.24
C VAL A 4 24.00 11.38 11.12
N ALA A 5 24.81 11.49 12.16
CA ALA A 5 26.03 10.72 12.35
C ALA A 5 25.72 9.50 13.23
N GLY A 6 25.89 8.28 12.71
CA GLY A 6 25.70 7.04 13.47
C GLY A 6 24.73 6.03 12.81
N SER A 7 24.12 5.18 13.64
CA SER A 7 23.17 4.14 13.19
C SER A 7 21.81 4.73 12.82
N PHE A 8 21.14 4.13 11.85
CA PHE A 8 19.78 4.50 11.45
C PHE A 8 18.95 3.24 11.21
N ARG A 9 17.63 3.38 11.30
CA ARG A 9 16.67 2.36 10.85
C ARG A 9 16.41 2.57 9.37
N GLU A 10 16.47 1.51 8.61
CA GLU A 10 16.29 1.56 7.17
C GLU A 10 15.16 0.65 6.73
N LEU A 11 14.34 1.15 5.82
CA LEU A 11 13.37 0.35 5.08
C LEU A 11 13.45 0.70 3.60
N MET A 12 13.78 -0.29 2.78
CA MET A 12 13.50 -0.22 1.35
C MET A 12 12.01 -0.48 1.14
N VAL A 13 11.38 0.41 0.40
CA VAL A 13 9.95 0.37 0.09
C VAL A 13 9.82 0.35 -1.41
N HIS A 14 9.48 -0.83 -1.91
CA HIS A 14 9.04 -1.06 -3.26
C HIS A 14 7.53 -0.82 -3.33
N ILE A 15 7.13 0.26 -3.99
CA ILE A 15 5.71 0.61 -4.16
C ILE A 15 5.18 -0.14 -5.39
N MET A 16 4.00 -0.72 -5.24
CA MET A 16 3.29 -1.42 -6.30
C MET A 16 1.85 -0.93 -6.34
N ASP A 17 1.36 -0.66 -7.53
CA ASP A 17 -0.01 -0.27 -7.87
C ASP A 17 -0.89 -1.47 -8.16
N THR A 18 -0.37 -2.70 -8.14
CA THR A 18 -1.22 -3.88 -8.30
C THR A 18 -0.81 -5.05 -7.42
N VAL A 19 -1.78 -5.58 -6.70
CA VAL A 19 -1.65 -6.79 -5.88
C VAL A 19 -2.92 -7.61 -6.03
N PRO A 20 -2.82 -8.90 -6.42
CA PRO A 20 -3.99 -9.76 -6.59
C PRO A 20 -4.88 -9.91 -5.35
N HIS A 21 -4.36 -9.64 -4.15
CA HIS A 21 -5.08 -9.81 -2.89
C HIS A 21 -5.78 -8.53 -2.39
N THR A 22 -5.55 -7.39 -3.02
CA THR A 22 -6.15 -6.10 -2.63
C THR A 22 -6.96 -5.47 -3.77
N VAL A 23 -7.43 -6.29 -4.71
CA VAL A 23 -8.22 -5.83 -5.85
C VAL A 23 -9.53 -5.23 -5.33
N ASN A 24 -9.89 -4.04 -5.80
CA ASN A 24 -11.23 -3.48 -5.63
C ASN A 24 -11.96 -3.47 -6.98
N ILE A 25 -13.27 -3.66 -6.95
CA ILE A 25 -14.12 -3.68 -8.15
C ILE A 25 -15.24 -2.67 -7.94
N VAL A 26 -15.53 -1.89 -8.98
CA VAL A 26 -16.73 -1.05 -9.06
C VAL A 26 -17.95 -1.95 -9.24
N THR A 27 -18.75 -2.08 -8.19
CA THR A 27 -19.98 -2.88 -8.22
C THR A 27 -21.22 -2.06 -8.55
N ALA A 28 -21.14 -0.72 -8.42
CA ALA A 28 -22.20 0.22 -8.77
C ALA A 28 -21.61 1.61 -9.04
N GLY A 29 -22.28 2.44 -9.85
CA GLY A 29 -21.88 3.82 -10.11
C GLY A 29 -21.43 4.08 -11.56
N ASN A 30 -20.56 5.06 -11.76
CA ASN A 30 -20.01 5.46 -13.06
C ASN A 30 -18.48 5.27 -13.05
N PRO A 31 -17.89 4.45 -13.95
CA PRO A 31 -18.54 3.68 -15.01
C PRO A 31 -19.52 2.62 -14.46
N PRO A 32 -20.56 2.25 -15.22
CA PRO A 32 -21.54 1.25 -14.81
C PRO A 32 -20.81 -0.02 -14.34
N GLY A 33 -21.14 -0.45 -13.11
CA GLY A 33 -20.50 -1.60 -12.47
C GLY A 33 -20.51 -2.82 -13.39
N GLN A 34 -19.37 -3.49 -13.49
CA GLN A 34 -19.24 -4.73 -14.26
C GLN A 34 -19.55 -5.93 -13.34
N PRO A 35 -20.03 -7.06 -13.90
CA PRO A 35 -20.06 -8.31 -13.17
C PRO A 35 -18.67 -8.63 -12.58
N VAL A 36 -18.63 -9.11 -11.34
CA VAL A 36 -17.37 -9.38 -10.59
C VAL A 36 -16.41 -10.23 -11.40
N ASP A 37 -16.90 -11.27 -12.07
CA ASP A 37 -16.05 -12.14 -12.89
C ASP A 37 -15.40 -11.39 -14.07
N VAL A 38 -16.12 -10.48 -14.72
CA VAL A 38 -15.59 -9.69 -15.84
C VAL A 38 -14.51 -8.73 -15.34
N ALA A 39 -14.73 -8.09 -14.20
CA ALA A 39 -13.75 -7.19 -13.60
C ALA A 39 -12.50 -7.92 -13.11
N LEU A 40 -12.65 -9.11 -12.52
CA LEU A 40 -11.51 -9.94 -12.09
C LEU A 40 -10.72 -10.46 -13.29
N GLU A 41 -11.39 -10.91 -14.35
CA GLU A 41 -10.70 -11.32 -15.59
C GLU A 41 -9.99 -10.16 -16.28
N ALA A 42 -10.56 -8.95 -16.27
CA ALA A 42 -9.91 -7.76 -16.81
C ALA A 42 -8.64 -7.35 -16.03
N GLY A 43 -8.60 -7.64 -14.73
CA GLY A 43 -7.42 -7.45 -13.89
C GLY A 43 -6.34 -8.52 -14.08
N ARG A 44 -6.67 -9.68 -14.67
CA ARG A 44 -5.69 -10.75 -14.92
C ARG A 44 -4.72 -10.33 -16.02
N THR A 45 -3.54 -9.91 -15.60
CA THR A 45 -2.42 -9.64 -16.51
C THR A 45 -1.48 -10.84 -16.59
N VAL A 46 -0.70 -10.93 -17.67
CA VAL A 46 0.36 -11.93 -17.82
C VAL A 46 1.46 -11.74 -16.77
N SER A 47 1.56 -10.55 -16.16
CA SER A 47 2.62 -10.14 -15.25
C SER A 47 2.55 -10.80 -13.87
N PHE A 48 1.37 -11.26 -13.43
CA PHE A 48 1.20 -11.98 -12.16
C PHE A 48 -0.07 -12.84 -12.16
N ILE A 49 0.05 -14.06 -11.62
CA ILE A 49 -1.07 -14.99 -11.51
C ILE A 49 -1.99 -14.53 -10.39
N MET A 50 -3.23 -14.16 -10.72
CA MET A 50 -4.25 -13.90 -9.71
C MET A 50 -4.75 -15.20 -9.07
N PRO A 51 -5.07 -15.20 -7.76
CA PRO A 51 -5.80 -16.29 -7.13
C PRO A 51 -7.13 -16.55 -7.86
N PRO A 52 -7.68 -17.76 -7.74
CA PRO A 52 -9.05 -18.04 -8.14
C PRO A 52 -10.05 -17.00 -7.59
N ASN A 53 -11.06 -16.64 -8.37
CA ASN A 53 -12.00 -15.55 -8.07
C ASN A 53 -12.68 -15.72 -6.70
N ASP A 54 -12.99 -16.96 -6.30
CA ASP A 54 -13.59 -17.32 -5.02
C ASP A 54 -12.70 -17.02 -3.80
N LYS A 55 -11.39 -16.84 -4.02
CA LYS A 55 -10.42 -16.49 -2.97
C LYS A 55 -10.11 -15.00 -2.90
N ILE A 56 -10.57 -14.21 -3.86
CA ILE A 56 -10.40 -12.77 -3.87
C ILE A 56 -11.54 -12.15 -3.05
N LYS A 57 -11.19 -11.57 -1.91
CA LYS A 57 -12.18 -10.92 -1.05
C LYS A 57 -12.38 -9.48 -1.51
N MET A 58 -13.64 -9.14 -1.76
CA MET A 58 -14.05 -7.80 -2.13
C MET A 58 -13.68 -6.77 -1.07
N THR A 59 -13.35 -5.56 -1.52
CA THR A 59 -13.09 -4.44 -0.63
C THR A 59 -14.24 -4.23 0.36
N PRO A 60 -13.94 -3.93 1.64
CA PRO A 60 -14.97 -3.54 2.59
C PRO A 60 -15.45 -2.09 2.38
N MET A 61 -14.88 -1.36 1.41
CA MET A 61 -15.23 0.01 1.09
C MET A 61 -15.98 0.06 -0.25
N PRO A 62 -17.31 -0.20 -0.27
CA PRO A 62 -18.07 -0.31 -1.52
C PRO A 62 -18.16 1.01 -2.30
N PHE A 63 -17.87 2.14 -1.64
CA PHE A 63 -17.86 3.47 -2.26
C PHE A 63 -16.51 3.84 -2.88
N LEU A 64 -15.47 3.03 -2.67
CA LEU A 64 -14.16 3.28 -3.25
C LEU A 64 -14.16 2.78 -4.70
N ASN A 65 -14.35 3.70 -5.64
CA ASN A 65 -14.23 3.39 -7.06
C ASN A 65 -12.76 3.18 -7.43
N GLY A 66 -12.33 1.91 -7.51
CA GLY A 66 -11.06 1.52 -8.10
C GLY A 66 -11.23 1.17 -9.58
N GLY A 67 -10.34 1.63 -10.45
CA GLY A 67 -10.37 1.30 -11.87
C GLY A 67 -10.25 -0.22 -12.10
N THR A 68 -10.99 -0.76 -13.07
CA THR A 68 -11.10 -2.21 -13.31
C THR A 68 -9.76 -2.90 -13.62
N HIS A 69 -8.70 -2.17 -13.97
CA HIS A 69 -7.43 -2.74 -14.44
C HIS A 69 -6.23 -2.52 -13.52
N THR A 70 -6.32 -1.65 -12.52
CA THR A 70 -5.14 -1.18 -11.75
C THR A 70 -5.36 -1.17 -10.26
N THR A 71 -6.46 -1.73 -9.76
CA THR A 71 -6.79 -1.47 -8.37
C THR A 71 -5.97 -2.30 -7.38
N GLY A 72 -5.33 -1.62 -6.44
CA GLY A 72 -4.76 -2.22 -5.24
C GLY A 72 -3.46 -1.54 -4.85
N GLY A 73 -2.71 -2.17 -3.95
CA GLY A 73 -1.35 -1.74 -3.71
C GLY A 73 -0.66 -2.55 -2.61
N ALA A 74 0.66 -2.65 -2.73
CA ALA A 74 1.51 -3.27 -1.72
C ALA A 74 2.77 -2.45 -1.49
N LEU A 75 3.36 -2.71 -0.32
CA LEU A 75 4.74 -2.37 -0.05
C LEU A 75 5.55 -3.67 -0.06
N ASN A 76 6.59 -3.76 -0.89
CA ASN A 76 7.47 -4.92 -0.98
C ASN A 76 6.75 -6.23 -1.29
N PHE A 77 5.81 -6.21 -2.25
CA PHE A 77 4.98 -7.38 -2.62
C PHE A 77 4.14 -7.95 -1.47
N ARG A 78 3.94 -7.19 -0.37
CA ARG A 78 3.16 -7.61 0.79
C ARG A 78 2.07 -6.58 1.09
N ALA A 79 0.87 -7.09 1.26
CA ALA A 79 -0.26 -6.33 1.76
C ALA A 79 -1.18 -7.27 2.55
N GLU A 80 -1.53 -6.86 3.76
CA GLU A 80 -2.61 -7.49 4.53
C GLU A 80 -3.94 -6.80 4.21
N PRO A 81 -4.88 -7.43 3.47
CA PRO A 81 -6.10 -6.77 3.03
C PRO A 81 -7.10 -6.57 4.17
N PHE A 82 -7.78 -5.42 4.22
CA PHE A 82 -8.85 -5.20 5.21
C PHE A 82 -10.00 -6.19 5.08
N ALA A 83 -10.33 -6.59 3.85
CA ALA A 83 -11.35 -7.61 3.58
C ALA A 83 -11.02 -8.94 4.27
N GLN A 84 -9.74 -9.32 4.30
CA GLN A 84 -9.27 -10.53 4.97
C GLN A 84 -9.45 -10.41 6.49
N ARG A 85 -9.07 -9.26 7.08
CA ARG A 85 -9.23 -9.01 8.52
C ARG A 85 -10.70 -8.99 8.94
N LEU A 86 -11.57 -8.32 8.17
CA LEU A 86 -13.00 -8.22 8.47
C LEU A 86 -13.74 -9.55 8.34
N SER A 87 -13.29 -10.41 7.43
CA SER A 87 -13.80 -11.78 7.34
C SER A 87 -13.45 -12.63 8.56
N ASN A 88 -12.34 -12.33 9.26
CA ASN A 88 -11.95 -13.04 10.49
C ASN A 88 -12.60 -12.42 11.73
N ASN A 89 -12.78 -11.09 11.75
CA ASN A 89 -13.53 -10.38 12.78
C ASN A 89 -14.28 -9.19 12.16
N PRO A 90 -15.63 -9.18 12.16
CA PRO A 90 -16.40 -8.14 11.50
C PRO A 90 -16.41 -6.78 12.23
N ASP A 91 -15.86 -6.67 13.45
CA ASP A 91 -15.78 -5.40 14.20
C ASP A 91 -14.71 -4.47 13.58
N PRO A 92 -15.11 -3.37 12.91
CA PRO A 92 -14.17 -2.47 12.23
C PRO A 92 -13.25 -1.74 13.22
N SER A 93 -13.62 -1.62 14.50
CA SER A 93 -12.76 -1.00 15.51
C SER A 93 -11.51 -1.84 15.82
N LYS A 94 -11.49 -3.11 15.39
CA LYS A 94 -10.37 -4.04 15.62
C LYS A 94 -9.47 -4.25 14.41
N LEU A 95 -9.75 -3.61 13.28
CA LEU A 95 -9.00 -3.76 12.02
C LEU A 95 -7.48 -3.68 12.20
N PHE A 96 -6.99 -2.75 13.00
CA PHE A 96 -5.55 -2.53 13.23
C PHE A 96 -5.00 -3.24 14.47
N SER A 97 -5.81 -4.03 15.18
CA SER A 97 -5.40 -4.69 16.42
C SER A 97 -4.55 -5.94 16.16
N SER A 98 -3.26 -5.86 16.48
CA SER A 98 -2.37 -7.03 16.46
C SER A 98 -2.79 -8.12 17.46
N LYS A 99 -3.52 -7.78 18.52
CA LYS A 99 -4.04 -8.79 19.47
C LYS A 99 -5.12 -9.68 18.84
N VAL A 100 -5.89 -9.12 17.90
CA VAL A 100 -7.00 -9.83 17.25
C VAL A 100 -6.53 -10.53 15.98
N HIS A 101 -5.69 -9.87 15.17
CA HIS A 101 -5.29 -10.35 13.84
C HIS A 101 -3.83 -10.77 13.72
N GLY A 102 -3.00 -10.53 14.74
CA GLY A 102 -1.55 -10.54 14.59
C GLY A 102 -1.02 -9.28 13.88
N ASP A 103 0.31 -9.14 13.87
CA ASP A 103 0.96 -8.11 13.05
C ASP A 103 0.66 -8.37 11.56
N PRO A 104 0.41 -7.32 10.76
CA PRO A 104 0.09 -7.49 9.36
C PRO A 104 1.27 -8.06 8.57
N SER A 105 0.96 -8.75 7.47
CA SER A 105 1.97 -9.17 6.50
C SER A 105 2.65 -7.98 5.79
N THR A 106 1.97 -6.83 5.70
CA THR A 106 2.53 -5.55 5.25
C THR A 106 3.76 -5.18 6.08
N ALA A 107 4.80 -4.64 5.45
CA ALA A 107 6.06 -4.31 6.13
C ALA A 107 5.84 -3.35 7.32
N MET A 108 6.28 -3.76 8.51
CA MET A 108 6.21 -2.98 9.74
C MET A 108 7.59 -2.41 10.09
N LEU A 109 7.66 -1.10 10.28
CA LEU A 109 8.87 -0.43 10.74
C LEU A 109 8.87 -0.31 12.27
N ARG A 110 10.00 -0.65 12.89
CA ARG A 110 10.21 -0.52 14.34
C ARG A 110 11.37 0.44 14.56
N ALA A 111 11.12 1.47 15.34
CA ALA A 111 12.09 2.50 15.71
C ALA A 111 11.81 2.97 17.13
N TYR A 112 12.85 3.40 17.84
CA TYR A 112 12.70 4.10 19.12
C TYR A 112 12.60 5.61 18.90
N MET A 113 12.13 6.34 19.91
CA MET A 113 12.18 7.80 19.87
C MET A 113 13.62 8.28 19.70
N GLY A 114 13.83 9.18 18.74
CA GLY A 114 15.15 9.71 18.40
C GLY A 114 15.95 8.85 17.41
N ASP A 115 15.49 7.64 17.05
CA ASP A 115 16.11 6.87 15.98
C ASP A 115 16.01 7.64 14.66
N ALA A 116 17.13 7.83 13.99
CA ALA A 116 17.12 8.31 12.62
C ALA A 116 16.56 7.23 11.69
N MET A 117 15.67 7.63 10.78
CA MET A 117 14.98 6.72 9.87
C MET A 117 15.28 7.09 8.42
N VAL A 118 15.50 6.07 7.60
CA VAL A 118 15.78 6.21 6.16
C VAL A 118 14.83 5.32 5.39
N PHE A 119 14.04 5.94 4.51
CA PHE A 119 13.20 5.23 3.56
C PHE A 119 13.85 5.30 2.18
N ARG A 120 14.05 4.13 1.56
CA ARG A 120 14.48 4.05 0.16
C ARG A 120 13.28 3.69 -0.68
N LEU A 121 12.77 4.68 -1.40
CA LEU A 121 11.55 4.56 -2.18
C LEU A 121 11.94 4.12 -3.58
N LEU A 122 11.46 2.95 -3.99
CA LEU A 122 11.61 2.43 -5.34
C LEU A 122 10.21 2.31 -5.93
N ASP A 123 9.99 3.00 -7.04
CA ASP A 123 8.76 2.87 -7.78
C ASP A 123 8.92 1.90 -8.95
N VAL A 124 7.97 0.98 -9.07
CA VAL A 124 7.77 0.13 -10.25
C VAL A 124 6.33 0.12 -10.72
N THR A 125 5.52 1.07 -10.24
CA THR A 125 4.15 1.24 -10.70
C THR A 125 4.14 1.61 -12.16
N MET A 126 3.08 1.20 -12.85
CA MET A 126 2.94 1.34 -14.30
C MET A 126 1.77 2.24 -14.67
N ASN A 127 0.79 2.41 -13.78
CA ASN A 127 -0.48 3.06 -14.13
C ASN A 127 -0.93 4.13 -13.14
N GLU A 128 -0.29 4.25 -11.98
CA GLU A 128 -0.78 5.07 -10.88
C GLU A 128 0.34 5.88 -10.22
N SER A 129 0.06 7.17 -10.03
CA SER A 129 0.92 8.12 -9.33
C SER A 129 0.86 7.87 -7.82
N ASN A 130 2.01 7.73 -7.17
CA ASN A 130 2.08 7.44 -5.74
C ASN A 130 2.58 8.63 -4.94
N VAL A 131 2.08 8.77 -3.71
CA VAL A 131 2.58 9.75 -2.75
C VAL A 131 2.88 9.03 -1.44
N PHE A 132 4.14 9.05 -1.04
CA PHE A 132 4.56 8.50 0.25
C PHE A 132 4.49 9.58 1.33
N THR A 133 3.77 9.26 2.40
CA THR A 133 3.60 10.14 3.56
C THR A 133 3.69 9.31 4.84
N ILE A 134 4.40 9.84 5.84
CA ILE A 134 4.34 9.31 7.20
C ILE A 134 3.85 10.42 8.10
N SER A 135 2.69 10.20 8.71
CA SER A 135 2.08 11.19 9.59
C SER A 135 3.03 11.59 10.72
N GLY A 136 3.09 12.89 10.99
CA GLY A 136 3.95 13.48 12.04
C GLY A 136 5.45 13.52 11.71
N HIS A 137 5.88 13.09 10.53
CA HIS A 137 7.30 13.05 10.15
C HIS A 137 7.58 13.92 8.93
N THR A 138 8.81 14.44 8.86
CA THR A 138 9.36 15.06 7.67
C THR A 138 10.72 14.47 7.37
N PHE A 139 11.06 14.37 6.10
CA PHE A 139 12.31 13.77 5.64
C PHE A 139 13.04 14.74 4.71
N TRP A 140 14.36 14.73 4.79
CA TRP A 140 15.19 15.37 3.77
C TRP A 140 14.95 14.68 2.42
N SER A 141 14.67 15.46 1.38
CA SER A 141 14.48 14.94 0.02
C SER A 141 15.75 14.26 -0.51
N GLU A 142 16.92 14.79 -0.12
CA GLU A 142 18.23 14.22 -0.40
C GLU A 142 19.04 14.10 0.89
N ARG A 143 19.44 12.86 1.24
CA ARG A 143 20.06 12.54 2.54
C ARG A 143 21.38 13.29 2.83
N TYR A 144 22.14 13.62 1.79
CA TYR A 144 23.51 14.13 1.89
C TYR A 144 23.66 15.58 1.47
N ALA A 145 22.60 16.20 0.94
CA ALA A 145 22.62 17.61 0.59
C ALA A 145 22.18 18.44 1.81
N GLU A 146 23.07 19.31 2.28
CA GLU A 146 22.87 20.23 3.42
C GLU A 146 21.68 21.18 3.22
N GLU A 147 21.47 21.60 1.98
CA GLU A 147 20.40 22.54 1.60
C GLU A 147 19.15 21.83 1.07
N ALA A 148 19.07 20.49 1.17
CA ALA A 148 17.89 19.75 0.76
C ALA A 148 16.65 20.29 1.48
N ASN A 149 15.49 20.31 0.85
CA ASN A 149 14.26 20.65 1.57
C ASN A 149 13.74 19.45 2.39
N ARG A 150 13.15 19.74 3.56
CA ARG A 150 12.36 18.74 4.29
C ARG A 150 10.95 18.67 3.69
N LYS A 151 10.48 17.44 3.42
CA LYS A 151 9.14 17.17 2.89
C LYS A 151 8.39 16.21 3.81
N HIS A 152 7.10 16.47 4.05
CA HIS A 152 6.21 15.56 4.76
C HIS A 152 5.63 14.48 3.83
N SER A 153 5.45 14.84 2.56
CA SER A 153 4.96 13.98 1.49
C SER A 153 5.88 14.07 0.27
N LEU A 154 6.18 12.92 -0.32
CA LEU A 154 6.99 12.83 -1.53
C LEU A 154 6.19 12.10 -2.61
N HIS A 155 6.02 12.76 -3.76
CA HIS A 155 5.50 12.12 -4.97
C HIS A 155 6.56 11.18 -5.56
N ILE A 156 6.13 9.97 -5.92
CA ILE A 156 6.96 8.85 -6.37
C ILE A 156 6.18 8.18 -7.51
N GLY A 157 6.81 8.00 -8.66
CA GLY A 157 6.19 7.34 -9.81
C GLY A 157 5.27 8.21 -10.67
N ILE A 158 4.46 7.53 -11.49
CA ILE A 158 3.59 8.09 -12.52
C ILE A 158 2.27 7.33 -12.61
#